data_AF-A0A117R8B2-F1
#
_entry.id   AF-A0A117R8B2-F1
#
_cell.length_a   1.000
_cell.length_b   1.000
_cell.length_c   1.000
_cell.angle_alpha   90.00
_cell.angle_beta   90.00
_cell.angle_gamma   90.00
#
_symmetry.space_group_name_H-M   'P 1'
#
loop_
_entity.id
_entity.type
_entity.pdbx_description
1 polymer ?
#
loop_
_entity_poly.entity_id
_entity_poly.type
_entity_poly.pdbx_seq_one_letter_code
_entity_poly.pdbx_strand_id
1 'polypeptide(L)' 'MGERKAYKTDLTDAEWVVIEPLIAAWKARRPSISRHQGRYAMREIVNALRYQNRTGYQWELLPLTAPLPAFRGR' A
#
# COMPACT_ATOMS: atom_id res chain seq x y z
N MET A 1 14.94 10.81 2.33
CA MET A 1 13.56 10.52 2.75
C MET A 1 13.66 9.90 4.13
N GLY A 2 12.92 10.41 5.12
CA GLY A 2 13.03 9.96 6.51
C GLY A 2 12.76 8.47 6.64
N GLU A 3 13.51 7.81 7.53
CA GLU A 3 13.38 6.38 7.79
C GLU A 3 11.95 6.05 8.22
N ARG A 4 11.27 5.24 7.41
CA ARG A 4 9.88 4.84 7.70
C ARG A 4 9.90 3.89 8.89
N LYS A 5 9.04 4.13 9.88
CA LYS A 5 8.78 3.14 10.93
C LYS A 5 8.18 1.87 10.32
N ALA A 6 8.83 0.74 10.51
CA ALA A 6 8.35 -0.57 10.07
C ALA A 6 7.01 -0.92 10.74
N TYR A 7 6.09 -1.56 10.02
CA TYR A 7 4.91 -2.15 10.67
C TYR A 7 5.33 -3.47 11.32
N LYS A 8 4.66 -3.84 12.43
CA LYS A 8 4.84 -5.17 13.05
C LYS A 8 4.48 -6.33 12.10
N THR A 9 3.77 -6.04 11.02
CA THR A 9 3.28 -6.99 10.02
C THR A 9 4.04 -6.89 8.69
N ASP A 10 5.17 -6.18 8.65
CA ASP A 10 5.99 -6.09 7.44
C ASP A 10 6.47 -7.49 7.00
N LEU A 11 6.71 -7.66 5.69
CA LEU A 11 7.24 -8.89 5.12
C LEU A 11 8.71 -9.08 5.54
N THR A 12 9.04 -10.31 5.90
CA THR A 12 10.44 -10.77 6.00
C THR A 12 11.10 -10.77 4.62
N ASP A 13 12.43 -10.75 4.57
CA ASP A 13 13.16 -10.81 3.29
C ASP A 13 12.85 -12.10 2.52
N ALA A 14 12.72 -13.23 3.23
CA ALA A 14 12.37 -14.51 2.63
C ALA A 14 10.96 -14.49 2.01
N GLU A 15 9.98 -13.91 2.69
CA GLU A 15 8.63 -13.72 2.12
C GLU A 15 8.65 -12.77 0.92
N TRP A 16 9.49 -11.73 0.97
CA TRP A 16 9.61 -10.76 -0.14
C TRP A 16 10.16 -11.41 -1.41
N VAL A 17 11.18 -12.26 -1.30
CA VAL A 17 11.80 -12.97 -2.46
C VAL A 17 10.77 -13.79 -3.24
N VAL A 18 9.74 -14.33 -2.57
CA VAL A 18 8.67 -15.08 -3.25
C VAL A 18 7.69 -14.16 -3.98
N ILE A 19 7.40 -12.99 -3.43
CA ILE A 19 6.37 -12.07 -3.94
C ILE A 19 6.91 -11.13 -5.03
N GLU A 20 8.13 -10.64 -4.86
CA GLU A 20 8.75 -9.64 -5.74
C GLU A 20 8.72 -10.03 -7.23
N PRO A 21 9.08 -11.26 -7.64
CA PRO A 21 9.09 -11.63 -9.06
C PRO A 21 7.71 -11.54 -9.71
N LEU A 22 6.65 -11.83 -8.96
CA LEU A 22 5.27 -11.75 -9.45
C LEU A 22 4.87 -10.31 -9.73
N ILE A 23 5.22 -9.39 -8.83
CA ILE A 23 4.92 -7.97 -9.01
C ILE A 23 5.77 -7.37 -10.12
N ALA A 24 7.05 -7.73 -10.21
CA ALA A 24 7.93 -7.30 -11.27
C ALA A 24 7.41 -7.74 -12.66
N ALA A 25 7.01 -9.02 -12.79
CA ALA A 25 6.43 -9.55 -14.02
C ALA A 25 5.13 -8.84 -14.40
N TRP A 26 4.27 -8.53 -13.42
CA TRP A 26 3.03 -7.79 -13.64
C TRP A 26 3.31 -6.36 -14.14
N LYS A 27 4.26 -5.64 -13.52
CA LYS A 27 4.65 -4.28 -13.95
C LYS A 27 5.26 -4.27 -15.34
N ALA A 28 6.10 -5.26 -15.67
CA ALA A 28 6.71 -5.36 -16.99
C ALA A 28 5.64 -5.52 -18.10
N ARG A 29 4.55 -6.25 -17.80
CA ARG A 29 3.40 -6.41 -18.72
C ARG A 29 2.48 -5.19 -18.77
N ARG A 30 2.58 -4.26 -17.81
CA ARG A 30 1.69 -3.10 -17.66
C ARG A 30 2.51 -1.83 -17.42
N PRO A 31 3.24 -1.37 -18.45
CA PRO A 31 4.01 -0.14 -18.33
C PRO A 31 3.07 1.05 -18.06
N SER A 32 3.52 1.95 -17.19
CA SER A 32 2.78 3.17 -16.87
C SER A 32 2.65 4.06 -18.10
N ILE A 33 1.42 4.44 -18.44
CA ILE A 33 1.12 5.33 -19.57
C ILE A 33 1.80 6.70 -19.39
N SER A 34 1.90 7.18 -18.14
CA SER A 34 2.56 8.45 -17.81
C SER A 34 4.07 8.32 -17.56
N ARG A 35 4.65 7.12 -17.75
CA ARG A 35 6.03 6.75 -17.35
C ARG A 35 6.36 6.92 -15.86
N HIS A 36 5.38 7.30 -15.04
CA HIS A 36 5.56 7.48 -13.61
C HIS A 36 5.86 6.13 -12.94
N GLN A 37 6.99 6.04 -12.25
CA GLN A 37 7.47 4.80 -11.62
C GLN A 37 6.95 4.57 -10.19
N GLY A 38 6.30 5.59 -9.61
CA GLY A 38 5.93 5.61 -8.20
C GLY A 38 7.00 6.27 -7.34
N ARG A 39 6.58 6.89 -6.24
CA ARG A 39 7.49 7.51 -5.25
C ARG A 39 8.04 6.50 -4.24
N TYR A 40 7.36 5.36 -4.07
CA TYR A 40 7.62 4.38 -3.02
C TYR A 40 8.14 3.07 -3.61
N ALA A 41 8.95 2.36 -2.82
CA ALA A 41 9.37 1.01 -3.19
C ALA A 41 8.17 0.06 -3.14
N MET A 42 8.11 -0.92 -4.03
CA MET A 42 6.96 -1.84 -4.10
C MET A 42 6.76 -2.62 -2.80
N ARG A 43 7.85 -2.98 -2.14
CA ARG A 43 7.82 -3.64 -0.82
C ARG A 43 7.07 -2.82 0.22
N GLU A 44 7.24 -1.50 0.22
CA GLU A 44 6.56 -0.62 1.16
C GLU A 44 5.04 -0.60 0.94
N ILE A 45 4.61 -0.59 -0.32
CA ILE A 45 3.20 -0.66 -0.70
C ILE A 45 2.60 -1.99 -0.23
N VAL A 46 3.29 -3.10 -0.50
CA VAL A 46 2.83 -4.44 -0.11
C VAL A 46 2.78 -4.58 1.42
N ASN A 47 3.77 -4.07 2.13
CA ASN A 47 3.79 -3.99 3.59
C ASN A 47 2.58 -3.21 4.14
N ALA A 48 2.24 -2.08 3.53
CA ALA A 48 1.07 -1.29 3.91
C ALA A 48 -0.25 -2.05 3.66
N LEU A 49 -0.38 -2.74 2.52
CA LEU A 49 -1.54 -3.58 2.22
C LEU A 49 -1.66 -4.76 3.20
N ARG A 50 -0.54 -5.42 3.53
CA ARG A 50 -0.51 -6.52 4.52
C ARG A 50 -0.90 -6.02 5.90
N TYR A 51 -0.40 -4.86 6.31
CA TYR A 51 -0.78 -4.21 7.57
C TYR A 51 -2.28 -3.94 7.62
N GLN A 52 -2.85 -3.32 6.59
CA GLN A 52 -4.27 -3.04 6.49
C GLN A 52 -5.11 -4.31 6.59
N ASN A 53 -4.74 -5.36 5.84
CA ASN A 53 -5.44 -6.64 5.86
C ASN A 53 -5.39 -7.34 7.22
N ARG A 54 -4.31 -7.16 8.00
CA ARG A 54 -4.13 -7.82 9.31
C ARG A 54 -4.73 -7.04 10.48
N THR A 55 -4.76 -5.72 10.40
CA THR A 55 -5.27 -4.85 11.47
C THR A 55 -6.76 -4.55 11.34
N GLY A 56 -7.38 -4.91 10.21
CA GLY A 56 -8.82 -4.80 10.07
C GLY A 56 -9.32 -3.38 9.80
N TYR A 57 -8.50 -2.52 9.17
CA TYR A 57 -9.03 -1.32 8.50
C TYR A 57 -9.83 -1.75 7.27
N GLN A 58 -10.97 -2.39 7.52
CA GLN A 58 -11.92 -2.83 6.53
C GLN A 58 -12.62 -1.58 6.02
N TRP A 59 -12.31 -1.19 4.79
CA TRP A 59 -12.90 -0.01 4.16
C TRP A 59 -14.45 -0.03 4.14
N GLU A 60 -15.06 -1.20 4.32
CA GLU A 60 -16.51 -1.39 4.43
C GLU A 60 -17.09 -1.14 5.84
N LEU A 61 -16.27 -1.11 6.90
CA LEU A 61 -16.69 -0.75 8.26
C LEU A 61 -16.65 0.75 8.51
N LEU A 62 -16.23 1.56 7.53
CA LEU A 62 -16.55 2.98 7.55
C LEU A 62 -18.07 3.09 7.60
N PRO A 63 -18.66 3.67 8.65
CA PRO A 63 -20.10 3.84 8.70
C PRO A 63 -20.51 4.60 7.43
N LEU A 64 -21.42 4.02 6.64
CA LEU A 64 -21.98 4.66 5.45
C LEU A 64 -22.60 6.04 5.79
N THR A 65 -22.86 6.27 7.08
CA THR A 65 -23.41 7.48 7.69
C THR A 65 -22.43 8.19 8.64
N ALA A 66 -21.12 7.97 8.52
CA ALA A 66 -20.18 8.85 9.21
C ALA A 66 -20.32 10.24 8.57
N PRO A 67 -20.75 11.29 9.31
CA PRO A 67 -20.84 12.62 8.75
C PRO A 67 -19.43 13.01 8.30
N LEU A 68 -19.24 13.18 6.99
CA LEU A 68 -18.02 13.78 6.48
C LEU A 68 -17.87 15.12 7.22
N PRO A 69 -16.73 15.40 7.87
CA PRO A 69 -16.51 16.71 8.45
C PRO A 69 -16.68 17.70 7.30
N ALA A 70 -17.70 18.55 7.41
CA ALA A 70 -18.01 19.55 6.40
C ALA A 70 -16.69 20.21 6.01
N PHE A 71 -16.28 20.04 4.76
CA PHE A 71 -15.08 20.69 4.25
C PHE A 71 -15.33 22.18 4.35
N ARG A 72 -14.92 22.77 5.47
CA ARG A 72 -15.10 24.19 5.75
C ARG A 72 -13.98 24.89 5.01
N GLY A 73 -14.24 25.18 3.74
CA GLY A 73 -13.39 26.06 2.95
C GLY A 73 -13.18 27.36 3.72
N ARG A 74 -11.92 27.62 4.05
CA ARG A 74 -11.34 28.96 4.11
C ARG A 74 -10.08 28.93 3.28
#